data_AF-A0A8D2LTH3-F1
#
_entry.id   AF-A0A8D2LTH3-F1
#
_cell.length_a   1.000
_cell.length_b   1.000
_cell.length_c   1.000
_cell.angle_alpha   90.00
_cell.angle_beta   90.00
_cell.angle_gamma   90.00
#
_symmetry.space_group_name_H-M   'P 1'
#
loop_
_entity.id
_entity.type
_entity.pdbx_description
1 polymer ?
#
loop_
_entity_poly.entity_id
_entity_poly.type
_entity_poly.pdbx_seq_one_letter_code
_entity_poly.pdbx_strand_id
1 'polypeptide(L)'
;MFSATQISKAQFLDKARQAREERRGLKERERAAVQIQALVRRFLCRCRLQREIRKEVDDFFDAGGPGPVKRTALSIFRTARKLLFVFRMQEDKERFEKLCRCILASMDAENDPKVWYVSLALSKELMLLWIKQVKAVLWLSCEFLKLLKPDILQDSKLVNLHLTMLVTFTDTSTWKILRGKGEALRPAMSHICANIMGHLNQKGFYSVLQVGPCSPSRCSQCLVLRASRQCRCSPVRGCKY
;
A
#
# COMPACT_ATOMS: atom_id res chain seq x y z
N MET A 1 -72.52 -30.58 29.61
CA MET A 1 -71.77 -29.48 30.28
C MET A 1 -70.24 -29.59 30.18
N PHE A 2 -69.63 -30.72 29.77
CA PHE A 2 -68.16 -30.87 29.74
C PHE A 2 -67.44 -30.33 28.49
N SER A 3 -68.12 -30.10 27.36
CA SER A 3 -67.46 -29.64 26.12
C SER A 3 -67.07 -28.16 26.16
N ALA A 4 -67.88 -27.30 26.79
CA ALA A 4 -67.58 -25.86 26.92
C ALA A 4 -66.30 -25.59 27.71
N THR A 5 -66.04 -26.39 28.75
CA THR A 5 -64.84 -26.29 29.60
C THR A 5 -63.57 -26.72 28.86
N GLN A 6 -63.67 -27.73 27.99
CA GLN A 6 -62.56 -28.19 27.14
C GLN A 6 -62.23 -27.16 26.04
N ILE A 7 -63.25 -26.54 25.44
CA ILE A 7 -63.07 -25.47 24.44
C ILE A 7 -62.39 -24.24 25.06
N SER A 8 -62.79 -23.84 26.28
CA SER A 8 -62.15 -22.75 27.04
C SER A 8 -60.67 -23.01 27.33
N LYS A 9 -60.32 -24.23 27.75
CA LYS A 9 -58.93 -24.61 28.02
C LYS A 9 -58.09 -24.62 26.74
N ALA A 10 -58.62 -25.12 25.62
CA ALA A 10 -57.93 -25.08 24.33
C ALA A 10 -57.69 -23.64 23.85
N GLN A 11 -58.69 -22.77 23.94
CA GLN A 11 -58.56 -21.35 23.60
C GLN A 11 -57.53 -20.62 24.47
N PHE A 12 -57.46 -20.94 25.76
CA PHE A 12 -56.45 -20.37 26.66
C PHE A 12 -55.02 -20.81 26.28
N LEU A 13 -54.84 -22.10 25.95
CA LEU A 13 -53.55 -22.63 25.51
C LEU A 13 -53.10 -22.05 24.17
N ASP A 14 -54.01 -21.89 23.21
CA ASP A 14 -53.71 -21.26 21.92
C ASP A 14 -53.34 -19.79 22.06
N LYS A 15 -54.04 -19.02 22.90
CA LYS A 15 -53.66 -17.64 23.24
C LYS A 15 -52.26 -17.58 23.86
N ALA A 16 -51.93 -18.51 24.76
CA ALA A 16 -50.61 -18.58 25.37
C ALA A 16 -49.51 -18.96 24.36
N ARG A 17 -49.81 -19.84 23.38
CA ARG A 17 -48.90 -20.20 22.28
C ARG A 17 -48.66 -19.01 21.35
N GLN A 18 -49.72 -18.35 20.87
CA GLN A 18 -49.63 -17.16 20.02
C GLN A 18 -48.80 -16.06 20.69
N ALA A 19 -49.07 -15.76 21.97
CA ALA A 19 -48.31 -14.76 22.71
C ALA A 19 -46.81 -15.12 22.88
N ARG A 20 -46.43 -16.40 22.82
CA ARG A 20 -45.01 -16.82 22.83
C ARG A 20 -44.38 -16.69 21.44
N GLU A 21 -45.11 -17.07 20.41
CA GLU A 21 -44.66 -16.93 19.01
C GLU A 21 -44.47 -15.47 18.62
N GLU A 22 -45.40 -14.59 19.00
CA GLU A 22 -45.27 -13.14 18.81
C GLU A 22 -44.04 -12.59 19.54
N ARG A 23 -43.83 -12.98 20.80
CA ARG A 23 -42.62 -12.60 21.55
C ARG A 23 -41.34 -13.12 20.92
N ARG A 24 -41.36 -14.31 20.33
CA ARG A 24 -40.22 -14.88 19.60
C ARG A 24 -39.95 -14.08 18.32
N GLY A 25 -40.99 -13.82 17.53
CA GLY A 25 -40.90 -13.03 16.30
C GLY A 25 -40.41 -11.60 16.53
N LEU A 26 -40.86 -10.94 17.61
CA LEU A 26 -40.36 -9.62 18.01
C LEU A 26 -38.86 -9.67 18.37
N LYS A 27 -38.42 -10.67 19.14
CA LYS A 27 -36.99 -10.85 19.47
C LYS A 27 -36.14 -11.12 18.24
N GLU A 28 -36.65 -11.89 17.29
CA GLU A 28 -35.94 -12.16 16.02
C GLU A 28 -35.81 -10.90 15.16
N ARG A 29 -36.90 -10.11 15.04
CA ARG A 29 -36.88 -8.81 14.36
C ARG A 29 -35.92 -7.83 15.03
N GLU A 30 -35.93 -7.76 16.36
CA GLU A 30 -35.02 -6.91 17.12
C GLU A 30 -33.55 -7.32 16.91
N ARG A 31 -33.24 -8.62 16.98
CA ARG A 31 -31.89 -9.14 16.69
C ARG A 31 -31.43 -8.80 15.27
N ALA A 32 -32.29 -8.99 14.28
CA ALA A 32 -32.00 -8.64 12.89
C ALA A 32 -31.76 -7.13 12.75
N ALA A 33 -32.59 -6.30 13.37
CA ALA A 33 -32.42 -4.85 13.38
C ALA A 33 -31.09 -4.42 14.00
N VAL A 34 -30.70 -5.01 15.14
CA VAL A 34 -29.41 -4.73 15.79
C VAL A 34 -28.23 -5.11 14.89
N GLN A 35 -28.30 -6.26 14.21
CA GLN A 35 -27.25 -6.69 13.27
C GLN A 35 -27.11 -5.73 12.09
N ILE A 36 -28.24 -5.34 11.47
CA ILE A 36 -28.25 -4.37 10.37
C ILE A 36 -27.67 -3.04 10.83
N GLN A 37 -28.12 -2.52 11.97
CA GLN A 37 -27.61 -1.27 12.54
C GLN A 37 -26.10 -1.33 12.82
N ALA A 38 -25.61 -2.43 13.39
CA ALA A 38 -24.19 -2.61 13.65
C ALA A 38 -23.36 -2.61 12.36
N LEU A 39 -23.84 -3.30 11.32
CA LEU A 39 -23.20 -3.31 10.00
C LEU A 39 -23.16 -1.92 9.37
N VAL A 40 -24.28 -1.19 9.39
CA VAL A 40 -24.37 0.18 8.86
C VAL A 40 -23.45 1.12 9.63
N ARG A 41 -23.47 1.10 10.96
CA ARG A 41 -22.58 1.93 11.80
C ARG A 41 -21.11 1.64 11.51
N ARG A 42 -20.73 0.36 11.38
CA ARG A 42 -19.37 -0.05 11.02
C ARG A 42 -18.98 0.47 9.64
N PHE A 43 -19.86 0.37 8.65
CA PHE A 43 -19.62 0.87 7.30
C PHE A 43 -19.40 2.39 7.31
N LEU A 44 -20.31 3.15 7.93
CA LEU A 44 -20.22 4.60 8.02
C LEU A 44 -18.94 5.06 8.74
N CYS A 45 -18.58 4.40 9.84
CA CYS A 45 -17.33 4.67 10.57
C CYS A 45 -16.10 4.46 9.69
N ARG A 46 -16.03 3.34 8.94
CA ARG A 46 -14.93 3.08 8.01
C ARG A 46 -14.87 4.14 6.90
N CYS A 47 -16.01 4.53 6.32
CA CYS A 47 -16.09 5.57 5.30
C CYS A 47 -15.65 6.94 5.83
N ARG A 48 -16.00 7.26 7.09
CA ARG A 48 -15.54 8.49 7.75
C ARG A 48 -14.03 8.47 7.98
N LEU A 49 -13.50 7.40 8.56
CA LEU A 49 -12.06 7.23 8.80
C LEU A 49 -11.25 7.33 7.49
N GLN A 50 -11.71 6.70 6.42
CA GLN A 50 -11.06 6.77 5.11
C GLN A 50 -11.02 8.21 4.56
N ARG A 51 -12.12 8.97 4.72
CA ARG A 51 -12.17 10.38 4.31
C ARG A 51 -11.25 11.25 5.16
N GLU A 52 -11.25 11.08 6.48
CA GLU A 52 -10.36 11.80 7.39
C GLU A 52 -8.89 11.54 7.08
N ILE A 53 -8.51 10.27 6.88
CA ILE A 53 -7.15 9.90 6.48
C ILE A 53 -6.76 10.55 5.14
N ARG A 54 -7.63 10.51 4.13
CA ARG A 54 -7.33 11.13 2.83
C ARG A 54 -7.18 12.64 2.94
N LYS A 55 -8.03 13.29 3.73
CA LYS A 55 -7.90 14.73 4.01
C LYS A 55 -6.56 15.05 4.65
N GLU A 56 -6.12 14.32 5.67
CA GLU A 56 -4.80 14.53 6.29
C GLU A 56 -3.64 14.33 5.30
N VAL A 57 -3.78 13.37 4.37
CA VAL A 57 -2.79 13.13 3.31
C VAL A 57 -2.77 14.30 2.32
N ASP A 58 -3.94 14.80 1.92
CA ASP A 58 -4.06 15.95 1.03
C ASP A 58 -3.49 17.21 1.68
N ASP A 59 -3.88 17.50 2.92
CA ASP A 59 -3.36 18.61 3.72
C ASP A 59 -1.82 18.56 3.83
N PHE A 60 -1.24 17.38 4.01
CA PHE A 60 0.23 17.21 4.03
C PHE A 60 0.89 17.58 2.69
N PHE A 61 0.25 17.26 1.57
CA PHE A 61 0.77 17.60 0.25
C PHE A 61 0.52 19.06 -0.14
N ASP A 62 -0.58 19.64 0.32
CA ASP A 62 -1.03 20.98 -0.05
C ASP A 62 -0.51 22.07 0.91
N ALA A 63 -0.02 21.72 2.10
CA ALA A 63 0.65 22.63 3.04
C ALA A 63 1.96 23.28 2.53
N GLY A 64 2.29 23.13 1.24
CA GLY A 64 3.38 23.80 0.55
C GLY A 64 3.02 25.21 0.09
N GLY A 65 2.64 26.09 1.02
CA GLY A 65 2.60 27.54 0.77
C GLY A 65 3.96 28.10 0.32
N PRO A 66 4.11 29.42 0.07
CA PRO A 66 5.33 30.04 -0.47
C PRO A 66 6.53 30.09 0.52
N GLY A 67 6.76 29.01 1.27
CA GLY A 67 7.92 28.81 2.13
C GLY A 67 8.27 27.31 2.25
N PRO A 68 9.55 26.94 2.34
CA PRO A 68 9.97 25.54 2.32
C PRO A 68 9.75 24.89 3.69
N VAL A 69 8.55 24.34 3.92
CA VAL A 69 8.39 23.35 5.00
C VAL A 69 9.15 22.10 4.58
N LYS A 70 10.40 21.96 5.02
CA LYS A 70 11.22 20.76 4.76
C LYS A 70 10.50 19.53 5.32
N ARG A 71 9.91 18.72 4.43
CA ARG A 71 9.28 17.46 4.78
C ARG A 71 10.37 16.47 5.22
N THR A 72 10.35 16.06 6.48
CA THR A 72 11.31 15.09 7.03
C THR A 72 11.01 13.68 6.53
N ALA A 73 12.01 12.79 6.51
CA ALA A 73 11.83 11.39 6.16
C ALA A 73 10.71 10.73 6.99
N LEU A 74 10.67 11.04 8.29
CA LEU A 74 9.66 10.49 9.21
C LEU A 74 8.24 10.97 8.90
N SER A 75 8.06 12.25 8.52
CA SER A 75 6.73 12.74 8.17
C SER A 75 6.23 12.11 6.87
N ILE A 76 7.09 11.99 5.86
CA ILE A 76 6.79 11.27 4.60
C ILE A 76 6.40 9.82 4.89
N PHE A 77 7.16 9.13 5.74
CA PHE A 77 6.88 7.75 6.13
C PHE A 77 5.52 7.59 6.83
N ARG A 78 5.20 8.48 7.77
CA ARG A 78 3.91 8.48 8.48
C ARG A 78 2.75 8.73 7.51
N THR A 79 2.85 9.72 6.63
CA THR A 79 1.83 10.01 5.61
C THR A 79 1.67 8.84 4.65
N ALA A 80 2.77 8.25 4.18
CA ALA A 80 2.74 7.08 3.31
C ALA A 80 2.03 5.89 3.98
N ARG A 81 2.24 5.65 5.28
CA ARG A 81 1.55 4.55 6.00
C ARG A 81 0.05 4.76 6.02
N LYS A 82 -0.39 6.00 6.27
CA LYS A 82 -1.82 6.36 6.29
C LYS A 82 -2.44 6.15 4.91
N LEU A 83 -1.80 6.65 3.85
CA LEU A 83 -2.28 6.46 2.49
C LEU A 83 -2.37 4.97 2.12
N LEU A 84 -1.29 4.21 2.34
CA LEU A 84 -1.26 2.77 2.03
C LEU A 84 -2.28 1.95 2.81
N PHE A 85 -2.70 2.40 3.99
CA PHE A 85 -3.72 1.71 4.79
C PHE A 85 -5.12 1.79 4.18
N VAL A 86 -5.45 2.90 3.52
CA VAL A 86 -6.78 3.13 2.90
C VAL A 86 -6.76 3.11 1.37
N PHE A 87 -5.60 2.86 0.77
CA PHE A 87 -5.34 3.05 -0.64
C PHE A 87 -6.32 2.31 -1.54
N ARG A 88 -6.92 3.05 -2.49
CA ARG A 88 -7.72 2.51 -3.57
C ARG A 88 -7.22 3.05 -4.90
N MET A 89 -6.80 2.16 -5.79
CA MET A 89 -6.14 2.55 -7.05
C MET A 89 -6.97 3.51 -7.91
N GLN A 90 -8.31 3.37 -7.92
CA GLN A 90 -9.22 4.22 -8.69
C GLN A 90 -9.40 5.62 -8.10
N GLU A 91 -9.26 5.78 -6.79
CA GLU A 91 -9.54 7.04 -6.08
C GLU A 91 -8.24 7.79 -5.72
N ASP A 92 -7.13 7.07 -5.57
CA ASP A 92 -5.93 7.57 -4.91
C ASP A 92 -4.69 7.62 -5.85
N LYS A 93 -4.90 7.52 -7.17
CA LYS A 93 -3.81 7.60 -8.18
C LYS A 93 -2.98 8.88 -8.02
N GLU A 94 -3.63 10.04 -7.96
CA GLU A 94 -2.95 11.33 -7.83
C GLU A 94 -2.22 11.48 -6.48
N ARG A 95 -2.83 11.00 -5.37
CA ARG A 95 -2.18 11.00 -4.04
C ARG A 95 -0.94 10.14 -4.04
N PHE A 96 -0.98 8.99 -4.70
CA PHE A 96 0.17 8.10 -4.83
C PHE A 96 1.28 8.70 -5.69
N GLU A 97 0.93 9.39 -6.77
CA GLU A 97 1.87 10.15 -7.59
C GLU A 97 2.56 11.26 -6.77
N LYS A 98 1.78 12.06 -6.03
CA LYS A 98 2.31 13.08 -5.09
C LYS A 98 3.25 12.44 -4.07
N LEU A 99 2.90 11.27 -3.54
CA LEU A 99 3.75 10.52 -2.60
C LEU A 99 5.08 10.09 -3.24
N CYS A 100 5.05 9.49 -4.43
CA CYS A 100 6.26 9.04 -5.13
C CYS A 100 7.20 10.22 -5.42
N ARG A 101 6.65 11.34 -5.91
CA ARG A 101 7.43 12.58 -6.10
C ARG A 101 8.04 13.08 -4.82
N CYS A 102 7.29 13.07 -3.72
CA CYS A 102 7.78 13.51 -2.42
C CYS A 102 8.92 12.63 -1.89
N ILE A 103 8.82 11.31 -2.07
CA ILE A 103 9.88 10.37 -1.70
C ILE A 103 11.13 10.62 -2.54
N LEU A 104 11.03 10.71 -3.87
CA LEU A 104 12.18 10.96 -4.74
C LEU A 104 12.83 12.32 -4.46
N ALA A 105 12.03 13.38 -4.31
CA ALA A 105 12.53 14.70 -3.95
C ALA A 105 13.31 14.67 -2.63
N SER A 106 12.86 13.86 -1.66
CA SER A 106 13.62 13.68 -0.41
C SER A 106 14.96 12.97 -0.62
N MET A 107 15.09 12.09 -1.62
CA MET A 107 16.36 11.41 -1.93
C MET A 107 17.35 12.34 -2.64
N ASP A 108 16.85 13.35 -3.35
CA ASP A 108 17.67 14.31 -4.09
C ASP A 108 18.05 15.55 -3.27
N ALA A 109 17.35 15.84 -2.17
CA ALA A 109 17.60 16.99 -1.30
C ALA A 109 19.08 17.12 -0.88
N GLU A 110 19.63 18.33 -0.98
CA GLU A 110 21.03 18.60 -0.64
C GLU A 110 21.26 18.71 0.86
N ASN A 111 22.40 18.16 1.32
CA ASN A 111 23.06 18.45 2.59
C ASN A 111 22.32 18.17 3.91
N ASP A 112 21.34 17.26 3.95
CA ASP A 112 20.87 16.68 5.22
C ASP A 112 20.49 15.20 5.11
N PRO A 113 21.38 14.27 5.53
CA PRO A 113 21.10 12.84 5.54
C PRO A 113 19.85 12.45 6.35
N LYS A 114 19.40 13.26 7.31
CA LYS A 114 18.19 12.99 8.11
C LYS A 114 16.90 13.25 7.33
N VAL A 115 16.96 14.01 6.24
CA VAL A 115 15.81 14.32 5.37
C VAL A 115 15.60 13.21 4.34
N TRP A 116 16.67 12.51 3.96
CA TRP A 116 16.60 11.42 3.00
C TRP A 116 15.72 10.29 3.52
N TYR A 117 14.73 9.90 2.74
CA TYR A 117 13.78 8.86 3.12
C TYR A 117 14.45 7.50 3.44
N VAL A 118 15.59 7.22 2.80
CA VAL A 118 16.39 6.00 3.09
C VAL A 118 17.04 5.99 4.48
N SER A 119 17.21 7.15 5.13
CA SER A 119 17.78 7.21 6.49
C SER A 119 16.98 6.40 7.51
N LEU A 120 15.69 6.18 7.26
CA LEU A 120 14.83 5.34 8.08
C LEU A 120 15.25 3.87 8.07
N ALA A 121 15.93 3.41 7.02
CA ALA A 121 16.50 2.06 6.96
C ALA A 121 17.65 1.87 7.96
N LEU A 122 18.26 2.96 8.46
CA LEU A 122 19.30 2.91 9.47
C LEU A 122 18.76 2.86 10.91
N SER A 123 17.46 3.14 11.10
CA SER A 123 16.82 3.09 12.41
C SER A 123 16.37 1.68 12.76
N LYS A 124 16.84 1.15 13.90
CA LYS A 124 16.46 -0.20 14.37
C LYS A 124 14.95 -0.36 14.56
N GLU A 125 14.26 0.69 14.98
CA GLU A 125 12.81 0.68 15.24
C GLU A 125 11.99 0.72 13.95
N LEU A 126 12.49 1.45 12.94
CA LEU A 126 11.73 1.76 11.72
C LEU A 126 12.12 0.88 10.54
N MET A 127 13.30 0.27 10.53
CA MET A 127 13.84 -0.48 9.39
C MET A 127 12.85 -1.52 8.84
N LEU A 128 12.29 -2.39 9.70
CA LEU A 128 11.36 -3.44 9.24
C LEU A 128 10.06 -2.87 8.66
N LEU A 129 9.53 -1.82 9.29
CA LEU A 129 8.32 -1.15 8.84
C LEU A 129 8.58 -0.38 7.53
N TRP A 130 9.77 0.20 7.38
CA TRP A 130 10.25 0.87 6.18
C TRP A 130 10.41 -0.12 5.03
N ILE A 131 11.05 -1.28 5.24
CA ILE A 131 11.17 -2.33 4.21
C ILE A 131 9.78 -2.77 3.74
N LYS A 132 8.83 -2.99 4.67
CA LYS A 132 7.45 -3.35 4.33
C LYS A 132 6.76 -2.25 3.51
N GLN A 133 6.95 -0.99 3.88
CA GLN A 133 6.39 0.15 3.16
C GLN A 133 6.99 0.28 1.76
N VAL A 134 8.31 0.24 1.61
CA VAL A 134 9.00 0.32 0.32
C VAL A 134 8.53 -0.80 -0.61
N LYS A 135 8.45 -2.05 -0.13
CA LYS A 135 7.89 -3.16 -0.91
C LYS A 135 6.48 -2.88 -1.42
N ALA A 136 5.60 -2.31 -0.58
CA ALA A 136 4.24 -1.97 -0.98
C ALA A 136 4.21 -0.84 -2.02
N VAL A 137 5.00 0.22 -1.82
CA VAL A 137 5.10 1.36 -2.75
C VAL A 137 5.66 0.91 -4.11
N LEU A 138 6.73 0.11 -4.12
CA LEU A 138 7.30 -0.41 -5.35
C LEU A 138 6.34 -1.34 -6.07
N TRP A 139 5.63 -2.20 -5.33
CA TRP A 139 4.61 -3.06 -5.93
C TRP A 139 3.48 -2.26 -6.57
N LEU A 140 2.95 -1.24 -5.88
CA LEU A 140 1.95 -0.34 -6.47
C LEU A 140 2.49 0.39 -7.71
N SER A 141 3.76 0.77 -7.70
CA SER A 141 4.42 1.35 -8.89
C SER A 141 4.42 0.38 -10.07
N CYS A 142 4.59 -0.92 -9.81
CA CYS A 142 4.47 -1.95 -10.84
C CYS A 142 3.04 -2.09 -11.36
N GLU A 143 2.04 -2.08 -10.48
CA GLU A 143 0.63 -2.12 -10.89
C GLU A 143 0.26 -0.91 -11.76
N PHE A 144 0.74 0.29 -11.43
CA PHE A 144 0.54 1.46 -12.29
C PHE A 144 1.23 1.32 -13.64
N LEU A 145 2.45 0.76 -13.70
CA LEU A 145 3.15 0.52 -14.97
C LEU A 145 2.38 -0.40 -15.92
N LYS A 146 1.53 -1.31 -15.42
CA LYS A 146 0.65 -2.14 -16.28
C LYS A 146 -0.45 -1.34 -16.98
N LEU A 147 -0.86 -0.22 -16.38
CA LEU A 147 -2.00 0.56 -16.85
C LEU A 147 -1.62 1.73 -17.76
N LEU A 148 -0.37 2.19 -17.67
CA LEU A 148 0.10 3.38 -18.37
C LEU A 148 0.50 3.05 -19.81
N LYS A 149 0.16 3.95 -20.75
CA LYS A 149 0.52 3.84 -22.16
C LYS A 149 1.64 4.84 -22.50
N PRO A 150 2.77 4.38 -23.06
CA PRO A 150 3.97 5.20 -23.23
C PRO A 150 3.79 6.27 -24.32
N ASP A 151 2.86 6.05 -25.24
CA ASP A 151 2.59 6.89 -26.40
C ASP A 151 1.85 8.17 -26.00
N ILE A 152 1.29 8.20 -24.79
CA ILE A 152 0.64 9.36 -24.21
C ILE A 152 1.68 10.11 -23.36
N LEU A 153 1.94 11.38 -23.68
CA LEU A 153 2.96 12.20 -23.00
C LEU A 153 2.80 12.26 -21.48
N GLN A 154 1.57 12.33 -20.96
CA GLN A 154 1.30 12.34 -19.53
C GLN A 154 1.67 11.01 -18.87
N ASP A 155 1.26 9.89 -19.48
CA ASP A 155 1.58 8.56 -19.00
C ASP A 155 3.09 8.28 -19.08
N SER A 156 3.79 8.79 -20.10
CA SER A 156 5.25 8.69 -20.20
C SER A 156 5.97 9.33 -19.01
N LYS A 157 5.50 10.48 -18.50
CA LYS A 157 6.03 11.09 -17.26
C LYS A 157 5.79 10.19 -16.04
N LEU A 158 4.62 9.56 -15.95
CA LEU A 158 4.28 8.64 -14.86
C LEU A 158 5.07 7.33 -14.93
N VAL A 159 5.31 6.81 -16.14
CA VAL A 159 6.18 5.66 -16.38
C VAL A 159 7.57 5.95 -15.83
N ASN A 160 8.17 7.10 -16.21
CA ASN A 160 9.48 7.51 -15.71
C ASN A 160 9.49 7.68 -14.19
N LEU A 161 8.43 8.25 -13.60
CA LEU A 161 8.31 8.38 -12.14
C LEU A 161 8.37 7.01 -11.45
N HIS A 162 7.57 6.05 -11.92
CA HIS A 162 7.50 4.71 -11.32
C HIS A 162 8.77 3.88 -11.56
N LEU A 163 9.40 4.00 -12.74
CA LEU A 163 10.69 3.37 -13.01
C LEU A 163 11.80 3.97 -12.13
N THR A 164 11.80 5.29 -11.93
CA THR A 164 12.76 5.95 -11.04
C THR A 164 12.57 5.48 -9.59
N MET A 165 11.33 5.34 -9.11
CA MET A 165 11.07 4.74 -7.80
C MET A 165 11.67 3.33 -7.67
N LEU A 166 11.46 2.49 -8.68
CA LEU A 166 11.98 1.12 -8.71
C LEU A 166 13.51 1.10 -8.66
N VAL A 167 14.19 1.85 -9.54
CA VAL A 167 15.65 1.91 -9.57
C VAL A 167 16.20 2.46 -8.26
N THR A 168 15.63 3.55 -7.75
CA THR A 168 16.09 4.18 -6.50
C THR A 168 16.09 3.19 -5.34
N PHE A 169 15.05 2.36 -5.15
CA PHE A 169 15.00 1.46 -3.99
C PHE A 169 15.49 0.03 -4.26
N THR A 170 15.90 -0.30 -5.48
CA THR A 170 16.49 -1.60 -5.83
C THR A 170 17.99 -1.54 -6.11
N ASP A 171 18.56 -0.33 -6.22
CA ASP A 171 20.00 -0.12 -6.37
C ASP A 171 20.54 0.91 -5.36
N THR A 172 21.45 0.43 -4.50
CA THR A 172 22.18 1.23 -3.52
C THR A 172 23.09 2.31 -4.14
N SER A 173 23.44 2.22 -5.43
CA SER A 173 24.27 3.22 -6.12
C SER A 173 23.61 4.61 -6.15
N THR A 174 22.27 4.63 -6.10
CA THR A 174 21.46 5.85 -6.10
C THR A 174 21.44 6.54 -4.73
N TRP A 175 21.88 5.87 -3.66
CA TRP A 175 21.76 6.38 -2.30
C TRP A 175 22.98 7.23 -1.92
N LYS A 176 22.79 8.55 -1.87
CA LYS A 176 23.83 9.50 -1.45
C LYS A 176 24.38 9.18 -0.04
N ILE A 177 23.57 8.59 0.85
CA ILE A 177 23.96 8.21 2.22
C ILE A 177 25.05 7.14 2.29
N LEU A 178 25.23 6.36 1.23
CA LEU A 178 26.22 5.29 1.18
C LEU A 178 27.54 5.73 0.58
N ARG A 179 27.68 7.00 0.19
CA ARG A 179 28.95 7.56 -0.29
C ARG A 179 29.83 7.98 0.89
N GLY A 180 31.14 7.84 0.76
CA GLY A 180 32.11 8.24 1.78
C GLY A 180 31.99 7.41 3.06
N LYS A 181 31.65 8.04 4.19
CA LYS A 181 31.57 7.36 5.51
C LYS A 181 30.50 6.25 5.57
N GLY A 182 29.51 6.28 4.68
CA GLY A 182 28.45 5.28 4.61
C GLY A 182 28.80 4.01 3.81
N GLU A 183 29.97 3.95 3.18
CA GLU A 183 30.38 2.82 2.32
C GLU A 183 30.40 1.48 3.08
N ALA A 184 30.79 1.50 4.36
CA ALA A 184 30.79 0.31 5.20
C ALA A 184 29.39 -0.33 5.36
N LEU A 185 28.32 0.46 5.20
CA LEU A 185 26.94 -0.02 5.28
C LEU A 185 26.41 -0.57 3.95
N ARG A 186 27.14 -0.37 2.85
CA ARG A 186 26.72 -0.76 1.50
C ARG A 186 26.37 -2.25 1.41
N PRO A 187 27.16 -3.22 1.94
CA PRO A 187 26.80 -4.64 1.86
C PRO A 187 25.44 -4.96 2.50
N ALA A 188 25.18 -4.40 3.69
CA ALA A 188 23.91 -4.61 4.40
C ALA A 188 22.73 -3.99 3.62
N MET A 189 22.91 -2.79 3.07
CA MET A 189 21.90 -2.11 2.27
C MET A 189 21.64 -2.82 0.93
N SER A 190 22.67 -3.35 0.28
CA SER A 190 22.53 -4.14 -0.94
C SER A 190 21.77 -5.44 -0.69
N HIS A 191 21.91 -6.04 0.50
CA HIS A 191 21.09 -7.18 0.93
C HIS A 191 19.61 -6.78 1.09
N ILE A 192 19.34 -5.60 1.66
CA ILE A 192 17.96 -5.07 1.74
C ILE A 192 17.37 -4.86 0.34
N CYS A 193 18.11 -4.24 -0.58
CA CYS A 193 17.69 -4.09 -1.98
C CYS A 193 17.44 -5.44 -2.66
N ALA A 194 18.29 -6.44 -2.43
CA ALA A 194 18.09 -7.79 -2.95
C ALA A 194 16.81 -8.43 -2.38
N ASN A 195 16.51 -8.23 -1.10
CA ASN A 195 15.29 -8.72 -0.47
C ASN A 195 14.02 -8.04 -1.04
N ILE A 196 14.08 -6.73 -1.26
CA ILE A 196 13.01 -5.96 -1.91
C ILE A 196 12.80 -6.47 -3.35
N MET A 197 13.87 -6.60 -4.12
CA MET A 197 13.83 -7.11 -5.50
C MET A 197 13.29 -8.54 -5.56
N GLY A 198 13.73 -9.42 -4.66
CA GLY A 198 13.23 -10.79 -4.54
C GLY A 198 11.72 -10.83 -4.27
N HIS A 199 11.20 -9.94 -3.41
CA HIS A 199 9.77 -9.81 -3.15
C HIS A 199 8.99 -9.37 -4.39
N LEU A 200 9.50 -8.41 -5.15
CA LEU A 200 8.89 -7.96 -6.40
C LEU A 200 8.86 -9.10 -7.42
N ASN A 201 9.95 -9.84 -7.57
CA ASN A 201 10.06 -10.97 -8.48
C ASN A 201 9.04 -12.07 -8.17
N GLN A 202 8.87 -12.41 -6.89
CA GLN A 202 7.86 -13.39 -6.45
C GLN A 202 6.42 -12.96 -6.80
N LYS A 203 6.15 -11.66 -6.81
CA LYS A 203 4.84 -11.11 -7.20
C LYS A 203 4.65 -10.96 -8.72
N GLY A 204 5.64 -11.31 -9.53
CA GLY A 204 5.55 -11.22 -10.99
C GLY A 204 6.06 -9.90 -11.58
N PHE A 205 7.04 -9.25 -10.95
CA PHE A 205 7.65 -8.02 -11.49
C PHE A 205 8.07 -8.10 -12.96
N TYR A 206 8.63 -9.22 -13.40
CA TYR A 206 9.09 -9.35 -14.78
C TYR A 206 7.95 -9.51 -15.79
N SER A 207 6.81 -10.10 -15.41
CA SER A 207 5.65 -10.11 -16.31
C SER A 207 5.10 -8.69 -16.50
N VAL A 208 5.16 -7.85 -15.45
CA VAL A 208 4.85 -6.41 -15.56
C VAL A 208 5.76 -5.71 -16.58
N LEU A 209 7.07 -5.93 -16.49
CA LEU A 209 8.05 -5.30 -17.38
C LEU A 209 8.04 -5.86 -18.81
N GLN A 210 7.56 -7.09 -19.03
CA GLN A 210 7.46 -7.72 -20.34
C GLN A 210 6.15 -7.36 -21.07
N VAL A 211 5.05 -7.19 -20.32
CA VAL A 211 3.73 -6.83 -20.87
C VAL A 211 3.56 -5.31 -20.96
N GLY A 212 4.26 -4.56 -20.11
CA GLY A 212 4.31 -3.11 -20.18
C GLY A 212 5.06 -2.60 -21.42
N PRO A 213 4.92 -1.30 -21.73
CA PRO A 213 5.39 -0.70 -22.99
C PRO A 213 6.89 -0.69 -23.26
N CYS A 214 7.69 -1.24 -22.36
CA CYS A 214 9.14 -1.28 -22.45
C CYS A 214 9.59 -2.36 -23.46
N SER A 215 9.36 -2.07 -24.75
CA SER A 215 10.17 -2.65 -25.81
C SER A 215 11.66 -2.40 -25.48
N PRO A 216 12.54 -3.42 -25.60
CA PRO A 216 13.92 -3.40 -25.10
C PRO A 216 14.83 -2.30 -25.70
N SER A 217 14.34 -1.54 -26.69
CA SER A 217 15.08 -0.52 -27.43
C SER A 217 14.96 0.91 -26.89
N ARG A 218 14.17 1.19 -25.83
CA ARG A 218 13.81 2.60 -25.50
C ARG A 218 14.06 3.12 -24.08
N CYS A 219 14.60 2.35 -23.13
CA CYS A 219 14.84 2.88 -21.79
C CYS A 219 16.09 2.31 -21.10
N SER A 220 17.06 3.19 -20.81
CA SER A 220 18.29 2.87 -20.06
C SER A 220 18.01 2.36 -18.64
N GLN A 221 16.93 2.83 -18.01
CA GLN A 221 16.53 2.37 -16.67
C GLN A 221 16.02 0.92 -16.65
N CYS A 222 15.35 0.48 -17.73
CA CYS A 222 14.97 -0.93 -17.89
C CYS A 222 16.19 -1.85 -18.12
N LEU A 223 17.23 -1.33 -18.77
CA LEU A 223 18.52 -2.03 -18.92
C LEU A 223 19.21 -2.21 -17.56
N VAL A 224 19.18 -1.23 -16.66
CA VAL A 224 19.71 -1.37 -15.28
C VAL A 224 18.94 -2.43 -14.47
N LEU A 225 17.61 -2.43 -14.56
CA LEU A 225 16.76 -3.43 -13.90
C LEU A 225 16.95 -4.85 -14.46
N ARG A 226 17.25 -4.97 -15.78
CA ARG A 226 17.60 -6.26 -16.41
C ARG A 226 19.05 -6.69 -16.15
N ALA A 227 20.02 -5.78 -16.15
CA ALA A 227 21.43 -6.05 -15.84
C ALA A 227 21.61 -6.55 -14.39
N SER A 228 20.75 -6.09 -13.47
CA SER A 228 20.66 -6.63 -12.11
C SER A 228 20.33 -8.14 -12.05
N ARG A 229 19.81 -8.73 -13.14
CA ARG A 229 19.64 -10.18 -13.34
C ARG A 229 20.97 -10.84 -13.76
N GLN A 230 21.73 -10.22 -14.65
CA GLN A 230 22.97 -10.77 -15.22
C GLN A 230 24.12 -10.79 -14.21
N CYS A 231 24.23 -9.80 -13.33
CA CYS A 231 25.24 -9.81 -12.26
C CYS A 231 24.91 -10.77 -11.09
N ARG A 232 23.75 -11.46 -11.09
CA ARG A 232 23.33 -12.36 -10.00
C ARG A 232 22.96 -13.77 -10.44
N CYS A 233 23.41 -14.19 -11.62
CA CYS A 233 23.54 -15.60 -11.97
C CYS A 233 25.00 -16.04 -11.78
N SER A 234 25.49 -16.07 -10.53
CA SER A 234 26.58 -16.98 -10.17
C SER A 234 25.97 -18.32 -9.73
N PRO A 235 26.59 -19.44 -10.09
CA PRO A 235 25.93 -20.74 -10.16
C PRO A 235 25.79 -21.33 -8.77
N VAL A 236 24.56 -21.53 -8.31
CA VAL A 236 24.30 -22.38 -7.15
C VAL A 236 23.34 -23.49 -7.58
N ARG A 237 23.96 -24.66 -7.76
CA ARG A 237 23.44 -26.04 -7.76
C ARG A 237 22.90 -26.59 -9.09
N GLY A 238 23.62 -27.60 -9.58
CA GLY A 238 23.06 -28.60 -10.48
C GLY A 238 24.04 -29.36 -11.38
N CYS A 239 25.25 -29.72 -10.92
CA CYS A 239 25.98 -30.81 -11.60
C CYS A 239 25.23 -32.11 -11.34
N LYS A 240 24.56 -32.62 -12.37
CA LYS A 240 24.25 -34.03 -12.53
C LYS A 240 25.07 -34.54 -13.71
N TYR A 241 26.08 -35.34 -13.41
CA TYR A 241 26.41 -36.55 -14.16
C TYR A 241 26.33 -37.70 -13.15
#